data_AF-A0A962FFB8-F1
#
_entry.id   AF-A0A962FFB8-F1
#
_cell.length_a   1.000
_cell.length_b   1.000
_cell.length_c   1.000
_cell.angle_alpha   90.00
_cell.angle_beta   90.00
_cell.angle_gamma   90.00
#
_symmetry.space_group_name_H-M   'P 1'
#
loop_
_entity.id
_entity.type
_entity.pdbx_description
1 polymer ?
#
loop_
_entity_poly.entity_id
_entity_poly.type
_entity_poly.pdbx_seq_one_letter_code
_entity_poly.pdbx_strand_id
1 'polypeptide(L)' 'GQSTKQIANALGVSPKTIDNQTQSIFVKLAVRTRGGATLFAIEHGLC' A
#
# COMPACT_ATOMS: atom_id res chain seq x y z
N GLY A 1 -8.35 -7.76 -5.05
CA GLY A 1 -7.11 -7.04 -4.72
C GLY A 1 -6.21 -7.01 -5.94
N GLN A 2 -5.76 -5.84 -6.37
CA GLN A 2 -4.79 -5.72 -7.45
C GLN A 2 -3.40 -6.09 -6.93
N SER A 3 -2.64 -6.86 -7.72
CA SER A 3 -1.24 -7.16 -7.39
C SER A 3 -0.38 -5.90 -7.57
N THR A 4 0.73 -5.79 -6.82
CA THR A 4 1.72 -4.70 -6.95
C THR A 4 2.14 -4.47 -8.41
N LYS A 5 2.22 -5.56 -9.19
CA LYS A 5 2.55 -5.51 -10.62
C LYS A 5 1.45 -4.87 -11.47
N GLN A 6 0.18 -5.13 -11.16
CA GLN A 6 -0.95 -4.51 -11.86
C GLN A 6 -1.06 -3.02 -11.55
N ILE A 7 -0.87 -2.63 -10.28
CA ILE A 7 -0.85 -1.23 -9.86
C ILE A 7 0.31 -0.48 -10.53
N ALA A 8 1.49 -1.10 -10.53
CA ALA A 8 2.67 -0.56 -11.20
C ALA A 8 2.44 -0.34 -12.70
N ASN A 9 1.84 -1.32 -13.38
CA ASN A 9 1.51 -1.23 -14.80
C ASN A 9 0.45 -0.14 -15.07
N ALA A 10 -0.59 -0.04 -14.24
CA ALA A 10 -1.62 0.99 -14.37
C ALA A 10 -1.07 2.41 -14.15
N LEU A 11 -0.06 2.56 -13.28
CA LEU A 11 0.58 3.84 -12.98
C LEU A 11 1.82 4.12 -13.86
N GLY A 12 2.21 3.20 -14.75
CA GLY A 12 3.39 3.35 -15.61
C GLY A 12 4.72 3.38 -14.84
N VAL A 13 4.77 2.84 -13.63
CA VAL A 13 5.97 2.82 -12.77
C VAL A 13 6.48 1.41 -12.54
N SER A 14 7.71 1.30 -12.01
CA SER A 14 8.25 -0.01 -11.67
C SER A 14 7.50 -0.63 -10.46
N PRO A 15 7.37 -1.97 -10.40
CA PRO A 15 6.82 -2.65 -9.22
C PRO A 15 7.58 -2.32 -7.93
N LYS A 16 8.88 -2.05 -8.02
CA LYS A 16 9.71 -1.65 -6.88
C LYS A 16 9.34 -0.24 -6.38
N THR A 17 8.91 0.65 -7.25
CA THR A 17 8.40 1.98 -6.88
C THR A 17 7.11 1.84 -6.06
N ILE A 18 6.19 0.95 -6.43
CA ILE A 18 4.96 0.71 -5.67
C ILE A 18 5.27 0.04 -4.32
N ASP A 19 6.23 -0.88 -4.28
CA ASP A 19 6.72 -1.47 -3.02
C ASP A 19 7.24 -0.39 -2.06
N ASN A 20 8.14 0.48 -2.53
CA ASN A 20 8.67 1.58 -1.72
C ASN A 20 7.58 2.57 -1.27
N GLN A 21 6.61 2.88 -2.14
CA GLN A 21 5.46 3.72 -1.76
C GLN A 21 4.61 3.05 -0.68
N THR A 22 4.34 1.75 -0.81
CA THR A 22 3.60 0.96 0.18
C THR A 22 4.32 0.96 1.53
N GLN A 23 5.63 0.74 1.54
CA GLN A 23 6.44 0.81 2.76
C GLN A 23 6.43 2.22 3.38
N SER A 24 6.51 3.26 2.55
CA SER A 24 6.45 4.65 3.04
C SER A 24 5.09 4.97 3.67
N ILE A 25 4.00 4.45 3.09
CA ILE A 25 2.65 4.56 3.67
C ILE A 25 2.62 3.81 4.99
N PHE A 26 3.11 2.57 5.06
CA PHE A 26 3.17 1.80 6.30
C PHE A 26 3.93 2.53 7.42
N VAL A 27 5.08 3.14 7.10
CA VAL A 27 5.84 3.97 8.04
C VAL A 27 5.02 5.18 8.51
N LYS A 28 4.34 5.89 7.60
CA LYS A 28 3.48 7.04 7.95
C LYS A 28 2.29 6.64 8.82
N LEU A 29 1.77 5.44 8.59
CA LEU A 29 0.64 4.87 9.34
C LEU A 29 1.11 4.15 10.62
N ALA A 30 2.42 4.13 10.92
CA ALA A 30 3.03 3.38 12.03
C ALA A 30 2.67 1.88 12.05
N VAL A 31 2.27 1.30 10.91
CA VAL A 31 1.97 -0.13 10.75
C VAL A 31 3.12 -0.83 10.06
N ARG A 32 3.36 -2.11 10.37
CA ARG A 32 4.46 -2.89 9.76
C ARG A 32 4.01 -3.91 8.74
N THR A 33 2.71 -4.10 8.58
CA THR A 33 2.15 -5.17 7.75
C THR A 33 0.99 -4.63 6.92
N ARG A 34 0.74 -5.29 5.77
CA ARG A 34 -0.41 -5.02 4.94
C ARG A 34 -1.73 -5.21 5.71
N GLY A 35 -1.79 -6.19 6.61
CA GLY A 35 -2.94 -6.39 7.49
C GLY A 35 -3.16 -5.22 8.46
N GLY A 36 -2.08 -4.67 9.03
CA GLY A 36 -2.16 -3.46 9.85
C GLY A 36 -2.65 -2.25 9.06
N ALA A 37 -2.23 -2.11 7.79
CA ALA A 37 -2.74 -1.05 6.92
C ALA A 37 -4.21 -1.23 6.53
N THR A 38 -4.67 -2.46 6.33
CA THR A 38 -6.10 -2.76 6.12
C THR A 38 -6.91 -2.43 7.36
N LEU A 39 -6.45 -2.81 8.55
CA LEU A 39 -7.11 -2.46 9.81
C LEU A 39 -7.16 -0.94 10.01
N PHE A 40 -6.03 -0.24 9.80
CA PHE A 40 -5.98 1.22 9.83
C PHE A 40 -7.00 1.86 8.88
N ALA A 41 -7.11 1.34 7.65
CA ALA A 41 -8.09 1.86 6.70
C ALA A 41 -9.54 1.67 7.19
N ILE A 42 -9.86 0.52 7.80
CA ILE A 42 -11.18 0.26 8.38
C ILE A 42 -11.44 1.20 9.58
N GLU A 43 -10.47 1.33 10.49
CA GLU A 43 -10.57 2.19 11.68
C GLU A 43 -10.74 3.68 11.30
N HIS A 44 -10.17 4.09 10.17
CA HIS A 44 -10.26 5.46 9.65
C HIS A 44 -11.36 5.67 8.60
N GLY A 45 -12.18 4.65 8.29
CA GLY A 45 -13.28 4.78 7.33
C GLY A 45 -12.84 4.97 5.87
N LEU A 46 -11.65 4.50 5.51
CA LEU A 46 -11.03 4.58 4.18
C LEU A 46 -11.32 3.33 3.32
N CYS A 47 -12.39 2.60 3.62
CA CYS A 47 -12.81 1.37 2.93
C CYS A 47 -13.61 1.65 1.66
#